data_AF-A0A259TWN3-F1
#
_entry.id   AF-A0A259TWN3-F1
#
_cell.length_a   1.000
_cell.length_b   1.000
_cell.length_c   1.000
_cell.angle_alpha   90.00
_cell.angle_beta   90.00
_cell.angle_gamma   90.00
#
_symmetry.space_group_name_H-M   'P 1'
#
loop_
_entity.id
_entity.type
_entity.pdbx_description
1 polymer ?
#
loop_
_entity_poly.entity_id
_entity_poly.type
_entity_poly.pdbx_seq_one_letter_code
_entity_poly.pdbx_strand_id
1 'polypeptide(L)'
;MPRFLTLGLAFTVLLSVAGCSITRMEREVIPAEKLQSSEREAKVIQAHLLGGDLIVFETWETSDTVIRGEGVRYDPLRTEFARGPQAIALDSVGVFVADREVAVPRTIIGMTILTGVSAALTAACLSNPKSCFGSCPTFYQTTGERALLAEGYSASIAPSLEDRDVDRLATLHQGGAYELRMTNEALETHVTRRADLLAVPVASGGRAYFAGHGTNDGAFWATSAPASPSSCAAPEGDCTAPLASADGIERFSTSDSTDLAAKESLALTFRDVAPEARYGLAITGRQTLLTTFLVYQGLAYAGPDVGAWVAQAETRNRSGTPTTSPALDMVTRMPVEVKTADGTWQEVGVVSETGPLARDAYLVVLPAGVSGDVEVRLRPTMGAWRIDAVSLVRLDAQVAPVRVSPSVVVREGEGGAPAADADALADLTEDARQLVNLPGVALRLGYEVPLAPEGSSWDLFLESEGYYLEWMRDEWMVDHDPDALAHLLFSPEAALRDLAPMFKAMEAEMDAAFWASRFAAPSAAPLPDF
;
A
#
# COMPACT_ATOMS: atom_id res chain seq x y z
N MET A 1 -82.79 7.54 23.27
CA MET A 1 -83.29 6.77 22.10
C MET A 1 -82.58 7.29 20.86
N PRO A 2 -82.16 6.42 19.92
CA PRO A 2 -80.73 6.19 19.67
C PRO A 2 -80.27 6.58 18.26
N ARG A 3 -78.95 6.74 18.06
CA ARG A 3 -78.13 5.99 17.06
C ARG A 3 -76.67 6.49 16.98
N PHE A 4 -75.77 5.52 16.81
CA PHE A 4 -74.34 5.58 16.44
C PHE A 4 -73.31 5.92 17.53
N LEU A 5 -72.63 4.88 18.01
CA LEU A 5 -71.38 4.97 18.75
C LEU A 5 -70.53 3.73 18.45
N THR A 6 -69.79 3.77 17.34
CA THR A 6 -68.66 2.88 17.02
C THR A 6 -67.88 3.50 15.86
N LEU A 7 -66.95 4.40 16.16
CA LEU A 7 -65.78 4.67 15.30
C LEU A 7 -64.77 5.47 16.13
N GLY A 8 -63.78 4.77 16.66
CA GLY A 8 -62.79 5.34 17.58
C GLY A 8 -61.56 4.45 17.69
N LEU A 9 -61.10 3.92 16.55
CA LEU A 9 -59.78 3.32 16.37
C LEU A 9 -59.58 3.14 14.86
N ALA A 10 -58.39 3.44 14.35
CA ALA A 10 -58.00 3.38 12.94
C ALA A 10 -58.36 4.61 12.08
N PHE A 11 -57.71 5.75 12.33
CA PHE A 11 -57.23 6.62 11.23
C PHE A 11 -56.09 7.55 11.70
N THR A 12 -55.01 6.96 12.24
CA THR A 12 -53.76 7.68 12.54
C THR A 12 -52.55 6.89 12.02
N VAL A 13 -52.67 6.31 10.81
CA VAL A 13 -51.55 5.61 10.11
C VAL A 13 -51.45 6.01 8.63
N LEU A 14 -52.29 6.91 8.12
CA LEU A 14 -52.18 7.43 6.75
C LEU A 14 -51.64 8.86 6.77
N LEU A 15 -50.33 9.06 6.95
CA LEU A 15 -49.61 10.30 6.56
C LEU A 15 -48.07 10.21 6.63
N SER A 16 -47.47 9.01 6.58
CA SER A 16 -46.00 8.83 6.63
C SER A 16 -45.43 7.97 5.49
N VAL A 17 -46.10 7.96 4.33
CA VAL A 17 -45.55 7.35 3.10
C VAL A 17 -45.58 8.38 1.97
N ALA A 18 -44.79 9.44 2.13
CA ALA A 18 -44.44 10.36 1.06
C ALA A 18 -42.94 10.21 0.75
N GLY A 19 -42.63 9.19 -0.06
CA GLY A 19 -41.63 9.27 -1.12
C GLY A 19 -40.17 9.52 -0.77
N CYS A 20 -39.51 8.62 -0.03
CA CYS A 20 -38.13 8.25 -0.41
C CYS A 20 -38.24 7.24 -1.55
N SER A 21 -38.42 7.72 -2.78
CA SER A 21 -38.15 6.91 -3.96
C SER A 21 -36.63 6.78 -4.08
N ILE A 22 -36.08 5.69 -3.55
CA ILE A 22 -34.79 5.19 -4.01
C ILE A 22 -35.01 4.84 -5.48
N THR A 23 -34.62 5.73 -6.38
CA THR A 23 -34.51 5.43 -7.81
C THR A 23 -33.45 4.34 -7.91
N ARG A 24 -33.90 3.09 -8.02
CA ARG A 24 -33.05 1.99 -8.44
C ARG A 24 -32.55 2.35 -9.83
N MET A 25 -31.27 2.70 -9.94
CA MET A 25 -30.59 2.86 -11.23
C MET A 25 -30.65 1.49 -11.92
N GLU A 26 -31.54 1.34 -12.90
CA GLU A 26 -31.38 0.28 -13.89
C GLU A 26 -30.29 0.74 -14.86
N ARG A 27 -29.08 0.22 -14.68
CA ARG A 27 -27.98 0.37 -15.64
C ARG A 27 -28.11 -0.76 -16.66
N GLU A 28 -28.35 -0.43 -17.92
CA GLU A 28 -28.25 -1.40 -19.02
C GLU A 28 -26.77 -1.52 -19.42
N VAL A 29 -26.20 -2.72 -19.30
CA VAL A 29 -24.92 -3.05 -19.92
C VAL A 29 -25.18 -3.12 -21.42
N ILE A 30 -24.70 -2.15 -22.18
CA ILE A 30 -24.80 -2.16 -23.65
C ILE A 30 -23.73 -3.12 -24.17
N PRO A 31 -24.10 -4.26 -24.81
CA PRO A 31 -23.12 -5.16 -25.41
C PRO A 31 -22.32 -4.43 -26.49
N ALA A 32 -21.02 -4.67 -26.55
CA ALA A 32 -20.10 -4.00 -27.47
C ALA A 32 -20.56 -4.09 -28.95
N GLU A 33 -21.32 -5.12 -29.32
CA GLU A 33 -21.84 -5.30 -30.68
C GLU A 33 -22.95 -4.31 -31.08
N LYS A 34 -23.62 -3.65 -30.10
CA LYS A 34 -24.63 -2.61 -30.38
C LYS A 34 -24.02 -1.24 -30.68
N LEU A 35 -22.73 -1.04 -30.42
CA LEU A 35 -21.97 0.12 -30.90
C LEU A 35 -21.54 -0.18 -32.35
N GLN A 36 -22.34 0.29 -33.32
CA GLN A 36 -22.02 0.09 -34.73
C GLN A 36 -20.61 0.62 -35.03
N SER A 37 -19.79 -0.28 -35.56
CA SER A 37 -18.44 -0.06 -36.05
C SER A 37 -18.41 1.03 -37.11
N SER A 38 -18.07 2.24 -36.69
CA SER A 38 -17.36 3.18 -37.56
C SER A 38 -15.88 3.08 -37.20
N GLU A 39 -15.01 3.02 -38.21
CA GLU A 39 -13.55 2.94 -38.11
C GLU A 39 -12.94 4.22 -37.51
N ARG A 40 -13.29 4.51 -36.26
CA ARG A 40 -12.60 5.42 -35.36
C ARG A 40 -12.47 4.68 -34.03
N GLU A 41 -11.29 4.14 -33.77
CA GLU A 41 -10.80 3.80 -32.44
C GLU A 41 -10.73 5.07 -31.58
N ALA A 42 -11.88 5.69 -31.29
CA ALA A 42 -11.98 6.76 -30.33
C ALA A 42 -11.69 6.13 -28.96
N LYS A 43 -10.46 6.34 -28.49
CA LYS A 43 -10.01 5.99 -27.15
C LYS A 43 -10.78 6.87 -26.16
N VAL A 44 -11.89 6.34 -25.67
CA VAL A 44 -12.71 7.04 -24.67
C VAL A 44 -11.85 7.25 -23.44
N ILE A 45 -11.72 8.51 -23.03
CA ILE A 45 -11.15 8.88 -21.75
C ILE A 45 -12.22 9.62 -20.96
N GLN A 46 -12.43 9.15 -19.73
CA GLN A 46 -13.35 9.73 -18.79
C GLN A 46 -12.55 10.62 -17.83
N ALA A 47 -12.86 11.90 -17.76
CA ALA A 47 -12.27 12.83 -16.80
C ALA A 47 -13.25 13.01 -15.63
N HIS A 48 -12.88 12.49 -14.46
CA HIS A 48 -13.61 12.74 -13.23
C HIS A 48 -13.05 14.01 -12.59
N LEU A 49 -13.86 15.06 -12.54
CA LEU A 49 -13.45 16.36 -12.03
C LEU A 49 -13.56 16.41 -10.51
N LEU A 50 -12.73 17.25 -9.88
CA LEU A 50 -12.77 17.50 -8.43
C LEU A 50 -14.09 18.15 -7.96
N GLY A 51 -14.83 18.76 -8.89
CA GLY A 51 -16.19 19.25 -8.64
C GLY A 51 -17.27 18.16 -8.58
N GLY A 52 -16.92 16.90 -8.86
CA GLY A 52 -17.84 15.77 -8.94
C GLY A 52 -18.41 15.51 -10.34
N ASP A 53 -18.26 16.47 -11.25
CA ASP A 53 -18.62 16.34 -12.67
C ASP A 53 -17.82 15.23 -13.35
N LEU A 54 -18.40 14.65 -14.40
CA LEU A 54 -17.77 13.67 -15.27
C LEU A 54 -17.80 14.19 -16.70
N ILE A 55 -16.67 14.12 -17.41
CA ILE A 55 -16.62 14.37 -18.85
C ILE A 55 -16.17 13.10 -19.55
N VAL A 56 -16.97 12.61 -20.49
CA VAL A 56 -16.60 11.50 -21.37
C VAL A 56 -16.20 12.08 -22.71
N PHE A 57 -14.90 12.03 -23.03
CA PHE A 57 -14.37 12.53 -24.30
C PHE A 57 -14.49 11.46 -25.39
N GLU A 58 -15.10 11.83 -26.52
CA GLU A 58 -15.15 11.03 -27.75
C GLU A 58 -13.92 11.30 -28.62
N THR A 59 -13.48 12.56 -28.66
CA THR A 59 -12.21 12.96 -29.25
C THR A 59 -11.56 13.94 -28.33
N TRP A 60 -10.22 13.91 -28.24
CA TRP A 60 -9.50 14.81 -27.37
C TRP A 60 -8.07 15.01 -27.86
N GLU A 61 -7.53 16.15 -27.47
CA GLU A 61 -6.13 16.51 -27.55
C GLU A 61 -5.75 17.13 -26.21
N THR A 62 -4.46 17.13 -25.91
CA THR A 62 -3.98 17.70 -24.67
C THR A 62 -2.70 18.47 -24.88
N SER A 63 -2.55 19.48 -24.05
CA SER A 63 -1.32 20.22 -23.81
C SER A 63 -0.81 19.86 -22.41
N ASP A 64 0.24 20.54 -21.94
CA ASP A 64 0.79 20.30 -20.60
C ASP A 64 -0.18 20.66 -19.46
N THR A 65 -1.19 21.49 -19.73
CA THR A 65 -2.07 22.04 -18.68
C THR A 65 -3.56 21.92 -18.97
N VAL A 66 -3.95 21.57 -20.19
CA VAL A 66 -5.36 21.55 -20.63
C VAL A 66 -5.61 20.36 -21.55
N ILE A 67 -6.72 19.66 -21.33
CA ILE A 67 -7.33 18.72 -22.27
C ILE A 67 -8.55 19.37 -22.92
N ARG A 68 -8.66 19.22 -24.25
CA ARG A 68 -9.75 19.77 -25.07
C ARG A 68 -10.26 18.71 -26.03
N GLY A 69 -11.53 18.77 -26.39
CA GLY A 69 -12.11 17.76 -27.26
C GLY A 69 -13.62 17.85 -27.40
N GLU A 70 -14.19 16.89 -28.12
CA GLU A 70 -15.64 16.69 -28.17
C GLU A 70 -16.04 15.64 -27.13
N GLY A 71 -17.12 15.90 -26.39
CA GLY A 71 -17.59 14.96 -25.39
C GLY A 71 -18.91 15.32 -24.75
N VAL A 72 -19.27 14.55 -23.73
CA VAL A 72 -20.49 14.72 -22.93
C VAL A 72 -20.09 15.01 -21.49
N ARG A 73 -20.70 16.06 -20.92
CA ARG A 73 -20.50 16.43 -19.52
C ARG A 73 -21.74 16.10 -18.69
N TYR A 74 -21.47 15.42 -17.59
CA TYR A 74 -22.44 15.01 -16.59
C TYR A 74 -22.16 15.74 -15.29
N ASP A 75 -23.23 16.11 -14.58
CA ASP A 75 -23.15 16.71 -13.26
C ASP A 75 -22.80 15.66 -12.18
N PRO A 76 -22.66 16.04 -10.89
CA PRO A 76 -22.37 15.09 -9.82
C PRO A 76 -23.45 14.02 -9.62
N LEU A 77 -24.68 14.25 -10.12
CA LEU A 77 -25.79 13.29 -10.10
C LEU A 77 -25.86 12.45 -11.38
N ARG A 78 -24.84 12.56 -12.25
CA ARG A 78 -24.74 11.89 -13.55
C ARG A 78 -25.86 12.26 -14.52
N THR A 79 -26.41 13.47 -14.39
CA THR A 79 -27.34 14.04 -15.37
C THR A 79 -26.54 14.73 -16.47
N GLU A 80 -26.77 14.38 -17.73
CA GLU A 80 -26.19 15.09 -18.87
C GLU A 80 -26.67 16.54 -18.87
N PHE A 81 -25.74 17.50 -18.85
CA PHE A 81 -26.08 18.92 -18.92
C PHE A 81 -25.32 19.70 -19.99
N ALA A 82 -24.32 19.11 -20.63
CA ALA A 82 -23.68 19.68 -21.81
C ALA A 82 -23.12 18.59 -22.74
N ARG A 83 -23.10 18.88 -24.05
CA ARG A 83 -22.53 18.03 -25.10
C ARG A 83 -21.86 18.91 -26.15
N GLY A 84 -20.77 18.41 -26.73
CA GLY A 84 -19.98 19.10 -27.75
C GLY A 84 -18.61 19.53 -27.22
N PRO A 85 -18.04 20.66 -27.69
CA PRO A 85 -16.70 21.08 -27.32
C PRO A 85 -16.53 21.26 -25.81
N GLN A 86 -15.57 20.55 -25.23
CA GLN A 86 -15.13 20.66 -23.85
C GLN A 86 -13.68 21.13 -23.80
N ALA A 87 -13.34 21.93 -22.79
CA ALA A 87 -11.98 22.31 -22.47
C ALA A 87 -11.86 22.45 -20.96
N ILE A 88 -10.97 21.66 -20.34
CA ILE A 88 -10.77 21.64 -18.89
C ILE A 88 -9.28 21.68 -18.56
N ALA A 89 -8.94 22.37 -17.48
CA ALA A 89 -7.59 22.38 -16.95
C ALA A 89 -7.28 21.04 -16.28
N LEU A 90 -6.07 20.50 -16.47
CA LEU A 90 -5.68 19.20 -15.91
C LEU A 90 -5.68 19.21 -14.37
N ASP A 91 -5.38 20.35 -13.75
CA ASP A 91 -5.41 20.55 -12.29
C ASP A 91 -6.82 20.49 -11.66
N SER A 92 -7.86 20.55 -12.50
CA SER A 92 -9.27 20.38 -12.11
C SER A 92 -9.75 18.93 -12.15
N VAL A 93 -8.93 18.03 -12.70
CA VAL A 93 -9.21 16.59 -12.80
C VAL A 93 -8.71 15.89 -11.53
N GLY A 94 -9.53 15.02 -10.96
CA GLY A 94 -9.10 14.14 -9.87
C GLY A 94 -8.44 12.88 -10.42
N VAL A 95 -9.08 12.23 -11.39
CA VAL A 95 -8.56 11.03 -12.04
C VAL A 95 -9.11 10.89 -13.46
N PHE A 96 -8.33 10.28 -14.34
CA PHE A 96 -8.79 9.81 -15.63
C PHE A 96 -9.08 8.31 -15.57
N VAL A 97 -10.10 7.87 -16.31
CA VAL A 97 -10.38 6.45 -16.53
C VAL A 97 -10.39 6.17 -18.02
N ALA A 98 -9.76 5.07 -18.43
CA ALA A 98 -9.76 4.63 -19.82
C ALA A 98 -9.97 3.12 -19.94
N ASP A 99 -10.75 2.70 -20.93
CA ASP A 99 -11.17 1.29 -21.10
C ASP A 99 -10.09 0.36 -21.69
N ARG A 100 -8.91 0.89 -22.04
CA ARG A 100 -7.79 0.16 -22.63
C ARG A 100 -6.54 1.03 -22.56
N GLU A 101 -5.37 0.47 -22.87
CA GLU A 101 -4.15 1.29 -23.00
C GLU A 101 -4.35 2.43 -24.00
N VAL A 102 -4.25 3.66 -23.50
CA VAL A 102 -4.34 4.88 -24.29
C VAL A 102 -2.96 5.52 -24.31
N ALA A 103 -2.50 5.84 -25.52
CA ALA A 103 -1.33 6.69 -25.67
C ALA A 103 -1.73 8.11 -25.26
N VAL A 104 -1.41 8.47 -24.03
CA VAL A 104 -1.62 9.81 -23.47
C VAL A 104 -0.26 10.40 -23.08
N PRO A 105 -0.09 11.73 -22.99
CA PRO A 105 1.14 12.32 -22.47
C PRO A 105 1.36 11.95 -21.01
N ARG A 106 2.63 12.01 -20.59
CA ARG A 106 3.09 11.59 -19.26
C ARG A 106 2.28 12.17 -18.10
N THR A 107 1.87 13.44 -18.20
CA THR A 107 1.04 14.13 -17.20
C THR A 107 -0.33 13.49 -17.00
N ILE A 108 -0.94 12.96 -18.06
CA ILE A 108 -2.22 12.24 -17.98
C ILE A 108 -1.98 10.79 -17.53
N ILE A 109 -0.91 10.13 -18.01
CA ILE A 109 -0.61 8.73 -17.64
C ILE A 109 -0.58 8.58 -16.12
N GLY A 110 0.11 9.47 -15.40
CA GLY A 110 0.23 9.42 -13.95
C GLY A 110 -1.09 9.59 -13.17
N MET A 111 -2.20 9.95 -13.82
CA MET A 111 -3.51 10.09 -13.19
C MET A 111 -4.55 9.13 -13.80
N THR A 112 -4.12 8.15 -14.60
CA THR A 112 -5.03 7.29 -15.37
C THR A 112 -5.19 5.91 -14.72
N ILE A 113 -6.43 5.56 -14.41
CA ILE A 113 -6.85 4.19 -14.11
C ILE A 113 -7.25 3.52 -15.42
N LEU A 114 -6.68 2.37 -15.73
CA LEU A 114 -7.15 1.54 -16.84
C LEU A 114 -8.24 0.59 -16.33
N THR A 115 -9.38 0.55 -17.02
CA THR A 115 -10.49 -0.36 -16.73
C THR A 115 -10.68 -1.37 -17.83
N GLY A 116 -11.11 -2.58 -17.48
CA GLY A 116 -11.40 -3.63 -18.45
C GLY A 116 -10.14 -4.23 -19.09
N VAL A 117 -9.04 -4.27 -18.34
CA VAL A 117 -7.81 -4.93 -18.80
C VAL A 117 -8.00 -6.44 -18.68
N SER A 118 -8.27 -7.10 -19.82
CA SER A 118 -8.21 -8.56 -19.92
C SER A 118 -6.74 -8.99 -19.88
N ALA A 119 -6.24 -9.32 -18.70
CA ALA A 119 -4.89 -9.83 -18.55
C ALA A 119 -4.82 -11.28 -19.05
N ALA A 120 -3.77 -11.62 -19.82
CA ALA A 120 -3.42 -13.02 -20.09
C ALA A 120 -2.89 -13.64 -18.78
N LEU A 121 -3.81 -13.93 -17.88
CA LEU A 121 -3.56 -14.38 -16.52
C LEU A 121 -3.05 -15.82 -16.54
N THR A 122 -2.09 -16.13 -15.68
CA THR A 122 -1.65 -17.52 -15.48
C THR A 122 -2.83 -18.35 -14.95
N ALA A 123 -2.78 -19.67 -15.08
CA ALA A 123 -3.84 -20.55 -14.56
C ALA A 123 -4.13 -20.31 -13.06
N ALA A 124 -3.10 -19.95 -12.28
CA ALA A 124 -3.24 -19.60 -10.86
C ALA A 124 -4.12 -18.37 -10.63
N CYS A 125 -4.04 -17.39 -11.53
CA CYS A 125 -4.81 -16.16 -11.47
C CYS A 125 -6.23 -16.28 -11.96
N LEU A 126 -6.50 -17.24 -12.85
CA LEU A 126 -7.87 -17.58 -13.22
C LEU A 126 -8.61 -18.30 -12.07
N SER A 127 -7.89 -19.12 -11.27
CA SER A 127 -8.49 -19.83 -10.13
C SER A 127 -8.68 -18.96 -8.89
N ASN A 128 -7.80 -17.96 -8.69
CA ASN A 128 -7.95 -16.99 -7.61
C ASN A 128 -7.51 -15.60 -8.10
N PRO A 129 -8.40 -14.87 -8.79
CA PRO A 129 -8.09 -13.53 -9.29
C PRO A 129 -7.67 -12.57 -8.19
N LYS A 130 -8.11 -12.82 -6.94
CA LYS A 130 -7.82 -12.06 -5.73
C LYS A 130 -6.47 -12.37 -5.08
N SER A 131 -5.69 -13.26 -5.68
CA SER A 131 -4.32 -13.51 -5.26
C SER A 131 -3.30 -12.95 -6.25
N CYS A 132 -3.71 -12.49 -7.43
CA CYS A 132 -2.80 -12.26 -8.54
C CYS A 132 -2.43 -10.81 -8.79
N PHE A 133 -1.61 -10.30 -7.88
CA PHE A 133 -1.40 -8.88 -7.72
C PHE A 133 0.06 -8.53 -7.46
N GLY A 134 0.37 -7.25 -7.55
CA GLY A 134 1.53 -6.67 -6.90
C GLY A 134 1.13 -5.25 -6.54
N SER A 135 1.49 -4.85 -5.34
CA SER A 135 1.30 -3.49 -4.88
C SER A 135 2.67 -2.84 -4.88
N CYS A 136 2.76 -1.64 -5.46
CA CYS A 136 3.85 -0.68 -5.29
C CYS A 136 5.21 -1.05 -5.94
N PRO A 137 6.15 -0.09 -6.12
CA PRO A 137 7.47 -0.38 -6.65
C PRO A 137 8.30 -1.25 -5.72
N THR A 138 8.90 -2.30 -6.30
CA THR A 138 9.83 -3.15 -5.56
C THR A 138 11.28 -2.82 -5.88
N PHE A 139 12.12 -2.84 -4.85
CA PHE A 139 13.54 -2.49 -4.94
C PHE A 139 14.43 -3.68 -4.58
N TYR A 140 15.34 -4.01 -5.48
CA TYR A 140 16.23 -5.17 -5.37
C TYR A 140 17.69 -4.76 -5.27
N GLN A 141 18.46 -5.59 -4.58
CA GLN A 141 19.91 -5.59 -4.70
C GLN A 141 20.33 -6.00 -6.13
N THR A 142 21.30 -5.29 -6.70
CA THR A 142 21.81 -5.61 -8.04
C THR A 142 23.06 -6.48 -8.04
N THR A 143 23.79 -6.51 -6.91
CA THR A 143 25.00 -7.32 -6.74
C THR A 143 24.73 -8.57 -5.91
N GLY A 144 25.10 -9.75 -6.40
CA GLY A 144 24.91 -11.02 -5.69
C GLY A 144 23.58 -11.69 -6.03
N GLU A 145 22.94 -12.31 -5.02
CA GLU A 145 21.58 -12.83 -5.16
C GLU A 145 20.60 -11.66 -5.19
N ARG A 146 19.63 -11.67 -6.12
CA ARG A 146 18.63 -10.59 -6.26
C ARG A 146 17.63 -10.65 -5.11
N ALA A 147 18.03 -10.18 -3.94
CA ALA A 147 17.16 -10.05 -2.78
C ALA A 147 16.27 -8.82 -2.94
N LEU A 148 14.97 -8.99 -2.63
CA LEU A 148 14.04 -7.89 -2.42
C LEU A 148 14.43 -7.17 -1.12
N LEU A 149 14.69 -5.88 -1.21
CA LEU A 149 15.17 -5.06 -0.08
C LEU A 149 14.09 -4.12 0.47
N ALA A 150 13.20 -3.62 -0.39
CA ALA A 150 12.21 -2.60 -0.02
C ALA A 150 10.99 -2.65 -0.96
N GLU A 151 9.86 -2.14 -0.49
CA GLU A 151 8.63 -1.96 -1.25
C GLU A 151 8.10 -0.55 -0.97
N GLY A 152 8.21 0.35 -1.95
CA GLY A 152 7.99 1.78 -1.68
C GLY A 152 6.52 2.16 -1.65
N TYR A 153 6.09 2.90 -0.63
CA TYR A 153 4.79 3.59 -0.56
C TYR A 153 3.58 2.67 -0.77
N SER A 154 3.61 1.49 -0.13
CA SER A 154 2.61 0.41 -0.26
C SER A 154 1.14 0.81 -0.06
N ALA A 155 0.86 1.87 0.71
CA ALA A 155 -0.50 2.34 1.00
C ALA A 155 -0.99 3.46 0.05
N SER A 156 -0.15 3.97 -0.83
CA SER A 156 -0.41 5.17 -1.63
C SER A 156 -1.13 4.87 -2.95
N ILE A 157 -2.34 4.32 -2.88
CA ILE A 157 -3.13 3.84 -4.05
C ILE A 157 -3.85 4.97 -4.84
N ALA A 158 -3.54 6.23 -4.56
CA ALA A 158 -4.14 7.40 -5.21
C ALA A 158 -3.27 8.65 -4.99
N PRO A 159 -3.35 9.67 -5.86
CA PRO A 159 -2.56 10.90 -5.71
C PRO A 159 -2.72 11.59 -4.34
N SER A 160 -3.94 11.63 -3.80
CA SER A 160 -4.18 12.24 -2.48
C SER A 160 -3.73 11.38 -1.29
N LEU A 161 -3.33 10.15 -1.54
CA LEU A 161 -2.73 9.24 -0.58
C LEU A 161 -1.21 9.15 -0.77
N GLU A 162 -0.62 9.97 -1.65
CA GLU A 162 0.81 10.06 -1.80
C GLU A 162 1.47 10.33 -0.45
N ASP A 163 2.42 9.46 -0.11
CA ASP A 163 3.13 9.51 1.14
C ASP A 163 4.59 9.12 0.90
N ARG A 164 5.40 9.40 1.91
CA ARG A 164 6.81 9.09 1.93
C ARG A 164 7.06 7.88 2.81
N ASP A 165 7.73 6.91 2.22
CA ASP A 165 8.10 5.65 2.85
C ASP A 165 9.61 5.60 3.14
N VAL A 166 9.99 4.91 4.21
CA VAL A 166 11.38 4.77 4.66
C VAL A 166 11.68 3.32 4.99
N ASP A 167 12.17 2.59 4.00
CA ASP A 167 12.54 1.19 4.12
C ASP A 167 14.00 1.02 4.53
N ARG A 168 14.28 0.11 5.46
CA ARG A 168 15.66 -0.25 5.80
C ARG A 168 16.23 -1.28 4.82
N LEU A 169 17.31 -0.94 4.14
CA LEU A 169 17.99 -1.83 3.17
C LEU A 169 18.89 -2.90 3.84
N ALA A 170 18.97 -2.90 5.17
CA ALA A 170 19.78 -3.78 6.01
C ALA A 170 21.26 -3.90 5.56
N THR A 171 21.79 -2.84 4.94
CA THR A 171 23.11 -2.84 4.31
C THR A 171 24.02 -1.84 5.01
N LEU A 172 25.15 -2.32 5.54
CA LEU A 172 26.24 -1.47 5.98
C LEU A 172 27.16 -1.12 4.81
N HIS A 173 27.45 0.16 4.63
CA HIS A 173 28.24 0.67 3.50
C HIS A 173 29.34 1.63 3.96
N GLN A 174 30.47 1.66 3.24
CA GLN A 174 31.63 2.52 3.57
C GLN A 174 31.67 3.81 2.73
N GLY A 175 30.86 3.90 1.68
CA GLY A 175 30.88 4.96 0.67
C GLY A 175 31.29 4.46 -0.72
N GLY A 176 31.14 5.32 -1.72
CA GLY A 176 31.29 5.01 -3.14
C GLY A 176 29.96 4.59 -3.80
N ALA A 177 30.07 3.92 -4.94
CA ALA A 177 28.94 3.53 -5.76
C ALA A 177 28.03 2.51 -5.05
N TYR A 178 26.72 2.76 -5.09
CA TYR A 178 25.68 1.82 -4.68
C TYR A 178 24.59 1.79 -5.76
N GLU A 179 23.93 0.66 -5.96
CA GLU A 179 22.91 0.52 -6.99
C GLU A 179 21.71 -0.26 -6.47
N LEU A 180 20.51 0.22 -6.81
CA LEU A 180 19.24 -0.48 -6.59
C LEU A 180 18.55 -0.73 -7.93
N ARG A 181 17.84 -1.84 -8.05
CA ARG A 181 16.94 -2.09 -9.18
C ARG A 181 15.50 -1.87 -8.74
N MET A 182 14.83 -0.89 -9.34
CA MET A 182 13.42 -0.58 -9.12
C MET A 182 12.58 -1.24 -10.22
N THR A 183 11.48 -1.90 -9.88
CA THR A 183 10.60 -2.57 -10.85
C THR A 183 9.12 -2.28 -10.62
N ASN A 184 8.37 -2.25 -11.73
CA ASN A 184 6.92 -2.38 -11.73
C ASN A 184 6.54 -3.79 -12.19
N GLU A 185 6.12 -4.63 -11.26
CA GLU A 185 5.84 -6.05 -11.50
C GLU A 185 4.35 -6.38 -11.44
N ALA A 186 3.50 -5.35 -11.50
CA ALA A 186 2.05 -5.46 -11.40
C ALA A 186 1.33 -4.64 -12.48
N LEU A 187 0.02 -4.83 -12.60
CA LEU A 187 -0.83 -4.02 -13.49
C LEU A 187 -1.24 -2.74 -12.79
N GLU A 188 -0.28 -1.85 -12.64
CA GLU A 188 -0.45 -0.56 -11.99
C GLU A 188 0.41 0.49 -12.71
N THR A 189 0.05 1.75 -12.52
CA THR A 189 0.88 2.88 -12.95
C THR A 189 1.54 3.48 -11.73
N HIS A 190 2.87 3.41 -11.67
CA HIS A 190 3.64 4.08 -10.62
C HIS A 190 3.87 5.54 -10.99
N VAL A 191 3.70 6.42 -10.01
CA VAL A 191 4.09 7.82 -10.07
C VAL A 191 5.03 8.09 -8.90
N THR A 192 6.32 8.10 -9.19
CA THR A 192 7.38 8.26 -8.20
C THR A 192 7.93 9.66 -8.26
N ARG A 193 7.88 10.39 -7.14
CA ARG A 193 8.53 11.70 -6.99
C ARG A 193 9.97 11.57 -6.53
N ARG A 194 10.25 10.59 -5.67
CA ARG A 194 11.57 10.44 -5.03
C ARG A 194 11.92 8.97 -4.81
N ALA A 195 13.22 8.67 -4.91
CA ALA A 195 13.82 7.40 -4.51
C ALA A 195 15.27 7.71 -4.08
N ASP A 196 15.43 8.31 -2.90
CA ASP A 196 16.73 8.72 -2.36
C ASP A 196 17.25 7.66 -1.37
N LEU A 197 18.57 7.55 -1.22
CA LEU A 197 19.14 6.85 -0.07
C LEU A 197 19.23 7.77 1.14
N LEU A 198 18.93 7.26 2.32
CA LEU A 198 19.28 7.87 3.59
C LEU A 198 20.44 7.09 4.21
N ALA A 199 21.61 7.70 4.24
CA ALA A 199 22.81 7.14 4.85
C ALA A 199 22.90 7.57 6.31
N VAL A 200 22.70 6.63 7.24
CA VAL A 200 22.68 6.93 8.68
C VAL A 200 23.99 6.46 9.33
N PRO A 201 24.75 7.34 10.02
CA PRO A 201 26.06 6.97 10.54
C PRO A 201 25.91 6.10 11.77
N VAL A 202 26.61 4.96 11.80
CA VAL A 202 26.65 4.03 12.92
C VAL A 202 28.08 3.67 13.28
N ALA A 203 28.35 3.51 14.58
CA ALA A 203 29.64 3.01 15.05
C ALA A 203 29.87 1.57 14.56
N SER A 204 31.12 1.12 14.52
CA SER A 204 31.47 -0.25 14.15
C SER A 204 30.64 -1.29 14.92
N GLY A 205 29.92 -2.15 14.18
CA GLY A 205 29.04 -3.19 14.75
C GLY A 205 27.66 -2.71 15.19
N GLY A 206 27.39 -1.40 15.17
CA GLY A 206 26.08 -0.82 15.42
C GLY A 206 25.11 -0.99 14.23
N ARG A 207 23.87 -0.56 14.44
CA ARG A 207 22.80 -0.46 13.44
C ARG A 207 21.99 0.80 13.67
N ALA A 208 21.32 1.28 12.64
CA ALA A 208 20.34 2.33 12.77
C ALA A 208 18.93 1.77 12.59
N TYR A 209 17.96 2.45 13.20
CA TYR A 209 16.54 2.19 12.98
C TYR A 209 15.78 3.51 12.87
N PHE A 210 14.73 3.51 12.05
CA PHE A 210 13.79 4.60 11.93
C PHE A 210 12.63 4.39 12.89
N ALA A 211 12.34 5.38 13.73
CA ALA A 211 11.18 5.39 14.61
C ALA A 211 10.04 6.14 13.91
N GLY A 212 9.38 5.50 12.94
CA GLY A 212 8.30 6.09 12.13
C GLY A 212 6.88 5.92 12.70
N HIS A 213 6.73 5.26 13.86
CA HIS A 213 5.41 4.98 14.44
C HIS A 213 5.43 5.16 15.96
N GLY A 214 4.89 6.29 16.46
CA GLY A 214 4.74 6.56 17.90
C GLY A 214 5.25 7.94 18.37
N THR A 215 5.69 8.05 19.62
CA THR A 215 6.02 9.35 20.26
C THR A 215 7.30 10.03 19.77
N ASN A 216 8.14 9.32 19.01
CA ASN A 216 9.40 9.84 18.44
C ASN A 216 9.38 9.74 16.91
N ASP A 217 8.20 9.93 16.31
CA ASP A 217 7.97 9.83 14.88
C ASP A 217 8.98 10.64 14.06
N GLY A 218 9.49 10.05 12.97
CA GLY A 218 10.45 10.67 12.06
C GLY A 218 11.91 10.67 12.51
N ALA A 219 12.26 10.04 13.64
CA ALA A 219 13.62 10.05 14.18
C ALA A 219 14.44 8.80 13.80
N PHE A 220 15.70 9.00 13.41
CA PHE A 220 16.67 7.90 13.33
C PHE A 220 17.46 7.75 14.62
N TRP A 221 17.65 6.50 15.05
CA TRP A 221 18.45 6.15 16.22
C TRP A 221 19.62 5.26 15.81
N ALA A 222 20.83 5.66 16.19
CA ALA A 222 21.98 4.76 16.21
C ALA A 222 21.87 3.86 17.44
N THR A 223 22.11 2.57 17.24
CA THR A 223 21.87 1.53 18.23
C THR A 223 23.01 0.52 18.32
N SER A 224 23.09 -0.13 19.47
CA SER A 224 24.07 -1.18 19.75
C SER A 224 23.51 -2.23 20.71
N ALA A 225 24.30 -3.28 20.91
CA ALA A 225 24.02 -4.38 21.84
C ALA A 225 22.60 -4.99 21.66
N PRO A 226 22.26 -5.48 20.46
CA PRO A 226 20.99 -6.16 20.27
C PRO A 226 20.92 -7.40 21.16
N ALA A 227 19.81 -7.53 21.88
CA ALA A 227 19.50 -8.68 22.71
C ALA A 227 18.19 -9.32 22.25
N SER A 228 18.26 -10.58 21.84
CA SER A 228 17.10 -11.40 21.52
C SER A 228 16.28 -11.70 22.79
N PRO A 229 14.97 -12.00 22.67
CA PRO A 229 14.17 -12.43 23.81
C PRO A 229 14.74 -13.71 24.42
N SER A 230 14.82 -13.75 25.74
CA SER A 230 15.19 -14.95 26.51
C SER A 230 14.08 -16.01 26.54
N SER A 231 12.83 -15.57 26.36
CA SER A 231 11.67 -16.42 26.16
C SER A 231 10.59 -15.66 25.40
N CYS A 232 9.81 -16.39 24.60
CA CYS A 232 8.62 -15.92 23.91
C CYS A 232 7.51 -16.97 24.04
N ALA A 233 6.30 -16.54 24.39
CA ALA A 233 5.12 -17.39 24.44
C ALA A 233 3.97 -16.79 23.61
N ALA A 234 3.31 -17.63 22.84
CA ALA A 234 2.18 -17.27 22.00
C ALA A 234 1.12 -18.40 22.01
N PRO A 235 -0.05 -18.25 21.34
CA PRO A 235 -1.12 -19.25 21.39
C PRO A 235 -0.71 -20.68 20.98
N GLU A 236 0.25 -20.81 20.07
CA GLU A 236 0.79 -22.09 19.61
C GLU A 236 1.92 -22.65 20.50
N GLY A 237 2.37 -21.90 21.52
CA GLY A 237 3.43 -22.31 22.44
C GLY A 237 4.66 -21.41 22.39
N ASP A 238 5.84 -22.03 22.51
CA ASP A 238 7.13 -21.33 22.55
C ASP A 238 7.49 -20.77 21.16
N CYS A 239 7.78 -19.47 21.10
CA CYS A 239 8.15 -18.73 19.91
C CYS A 239 9.54 -18.10 20.00
N THR A 240 10.38 -18.57 20.93
CA THR A 240 11.68 -17.93 21.23
C THR A 240 12.64 -18.05 20.05
N ALA A 241 12.78 -19.27 19.50
CA ALA A 241 13.72 -19.51 18.41
C ALA A 241 13.35 -18.76 17.11
N PRO A 242 12.10 -18.78 16.62
CA PRO A 242 11.71 -18.04 15.42
C PRO A 242 11.85 -16.52 15.51
N LEU A 243 11.94 -15.94 16.72
CA LEU A 243 12.07 -14.48 16.89
C LEU A 243 13.47 -14.05 17.33
N ALA A 244 14.43 -14.98 17.39
CA ALA A 244 15.75 -14.73 17.95
C ALA A 244 16.65 -13.90 17.02
N SER A 245 16.51 -14.05 15.71
CA SER A 245 17.36 -13.38 14.71
C SER A 245 16.64 -13.23 13.38
N ALA A 246 16.93 -12.14 12.66
CA ALA A 246 16.38 -11.91 11.33
C ALA A 246 17.09 -12.79 10.29
N ASP A 247 16.64 -14.04 10.16
CA ASP A 247 17.24 -15.06 9.31
C ASP A 247 16.32 -15.49 8.14
N GLY A 248 15.11 -14.94 8.07
CA GLY A 248 14.10 -15.28 7.07
C GLY A 248 13.13 -16.37 7.49
N ILE A 249 13.27 -16.92 8.70
CA ILE A 249 12.32 -17.89 9.26
C ILE A 249 11.22 -17.13 10.00
N GLU A 250 10.24 -16.66 9.24
CA GLU A 250 9.15 -15.84 9.75
C GLU A 250 8.15 -16.63 10.61
N ARG A 251 7.79 -16.08 11.77
CA ARG A 251 6.62 -16.49 12.56
C ARG A 251 5.37 -15.77 12.05
N PHE A 252 4.30 -16.52 11.80
CA PHE A 252 2.97 -15.97 11.54
C PHE A 252 1.88 -16.94 12.03
N SER A 253 0.69 -16.43 12.31
CA SER A 253 -0.51 -17.22 12.59
C SER A 253 -1.45 -17.20 11.39
N THR A 254 -2.48 -18.02 11.40
CA THR A 254 -3.59 -17.89 10.44
C THR A 254 -4.65 -16.92 10.97
N SER A 255 -5.39 -16.28 10.08
CA SER A 255 -6.49 -15.40 10.42
C SER A 255 -7.57 -16.13 11.22
N ASP A 256 -8.30 -15.38 12.05
CA ASP A 256 -9.53 -15.86 12.64
C ASP A 256 -10.59 -16.08 11.54
N SER A 257 -11.43 -17.10 11.68
CA SER A 257 -12.43 -17.46 10.68
C SER A 257 -13.71 -16.63 10.75
N THR A 258 -13.85 -15.80 11.78
CA THR A 258 -15.06 -15.01 12.08
C THR A 258 -14.82 -13.52 12.21
N ASP A 259 -13.58 -13.07 12.44
CA ASP A 259 -13.24 -11.65 12.54
C ASP A 259 -11.80 -11.37 12.07
N LEU A 260 -11.62 -10.74 10.90
CA LEU A 260 -10.28 -10.41 10.38
C LEU A 260 -9.52 -9.37 11.21
N ALA A 261 -10.17 -8.70 12.18
CA ALA A 261 -9.50 -7.81 13.14
C ALA A 261 -9.08 -8.52 14.45
N ALA A 262 -9.33 -9.82 14.59
CA ALA A 262 -8.99 -10.56 15.80
C ALA A 262 -7.49 -10.47 16.10
N LYS A 263 -7.15 -10.09 17.34
CA LYS A 263 -5.77 -9.92 17.80
C LYS A 263 -5.29 -11.15 18.56
N GLU A 264 -4.03 -11.53 18.36
CA GLU A 264 -3.33 -12.45 19.24
C GLU A 264 -2.42 -11.71 20.24
N SER A 265 -1.62 -12.46 21.00
CA SER A 265 -0.68 -11.93 21.98
C SER A 265 0.60 -12.74 22.00
N LEU A 266 1.73 -12.07 21.81
CA LEU A 266 3.07 -12.65 21.97
C LEU A 266 3.71 -12.02 23.21
N ALA A 267 3.97 -12.83 24.24
CA ALA A 267 4.62 -12.39 25.47
C ALA A 267 6.12 -12.69 25.40
N LEU A 268 6.96 -11.66 25.44
CA LEU A 268 8.42 -11.75 25.35
C LEU A 268 9.06 -11.33 26.68
N THR A 269 10.19 -11.94 27.02
CA THR A 269 10.99 -11.57 28.19
C THR A 269 12.43 -11.33 27.80
N PHE A 270 12.98 -10.18 28.18
CA PHE A 270 14.40 -9.86 28.07
C PHE A 270 14.99 -9.82 29.48
N ARG A 271 16.07 -10.56 29.72
CA ARG A 271 16.70 -10.66 31.06
C ARG A 271 17.89 -9.74 31.17
N ASP A 272 18.23 -9.40 32.41
CA ASP A 272 19.47 -8.71 32.77
C ASP A 272 19.69 -7.38 32.03
N VAL A 273 18.60 -6.64 31.76
CA VAL A 273 18.64 -5.34 31.08
C VAL A 273 19.28 -4.28 31.99
N ALA A 274 20.27 -3.56 31.49
CA ALA A 274 21.06 -2.63 32.32
C ALA A 274 20.28 -1.34 32.66
N PRO A 275 20.36 -0.81 33.89
CA PRO A 275 19.51 0.29 34.36
C PRO A 275 19.85 1.70 33.84
N GLU A 276 21.06 1.93 33.35
CA GLU A 276 21.52 3.29 32.97
C GLU A 276 21.38 3.60 31.48
N ALA A 277 20.87 2.65 30.68
CA ALA A 277 20.72 2.79 29.24
C ALA A 277 19.27 3.10 28.85
N ARG A 278 19.12 3.76 27.70
CA ARG A 278 17.81 3.89 27.03
C ARG A 278 17.66 2.77 26.03
N TYR A 279 16.46 2.20 25.93
CA TYR A 279 16.20 1.06 25.07
C TYR A 279 15.08 1.33 24.07
N GLY A 280 15.15 0.63 22.95
CA GLY A 280 14.06 0.47 22.00
C GLY A 280 13.84 -1.00 21.71
N LEU A 281 12.63 -1.32 21.26
CA LEU A 281 12.28 -2.62 20.72
C LEU A 281 12.34 -2.54 19.21
N ALA A 282 13.33 -3.20 18.62
CA ALA A 282 13.43 -3.41 17.19
C ALA A 282 12.58 -4.63 16.80
N ILE A 283 11.70 -4.48 15.82
CA ILE A 283 10.85 -5.55 15.30
C ILE A 283 11.10 -5.64 13.80
N THR A 284 11.54 -6.80 13.32
CA THR A 284 11.70 -7.07 11.89
C THR A 284 10.54 -7.92 11.40
N GLY A 285 9.87 -7.48 10.34
CA GLY A 285 8.73 -8.19 9.79
C GLY A 285 8.05 -7.45 8.66
N ARG A 286 6.95 -8.04 8.18
CA ARG A 286 6.10 -7.53 7.10
C ARG A 286 4.67 -8.01 7.26
N GLN A 287 3.75 -7.53 6.43
CA GLN A 287 2.40 -8.07 6.39
C GLN A 287 2.33 -9.40 5.64
N THR A 288 1.26 -10.15 5.89
CA THR A 288 0.76 -11.17 4.97
C THR A 288 -0.06 -10.50 3.86
N LEU A 289 -0.59 -11.30 2.94
CA LEU A 289 -1.47 -10.81 1.88
C LEU A 289 -2.89 -10.44 2.36
N LEU A 290 -3.17 -10.43 3.67
CA LEU A 290 -4.47 -9.99 4.19
C LEU A 290 -4.75 -8.52 3.87
N THR A 291 -3.76 -7.63 3.98
CA THR A 291 -3.91 -6.21 3.62
C THR A 291 -4.20 -6.05 2.14
N THR A 292 -3.46 -6.78 1.31
CA THR A 292 -3.63 -6.89 -0.14
C THR A 292 -5.05 -7.33 -0.50
N PHE A 293 -5.55 -8.39 0.14
CA PHE A 293 -6.92 -8.85 -0.06
C PHE A 293 -7.95 -7.76 0.24
N LEU A 294 -7.81 -7.02 1.35
CA LEU A 294 -8.75 -5.96 1.72
C LEU A 294 -8.76 -4.80 0.73
N VAL A 295 -7.59 -4.36 0.26
CA VAL A 295 -7.47 -3.31 -0.76
C VAL A 295 -8.18 -3.74 -2.04
N TYR A 296 -7.85 -4.91 -2.58
CA TYR A 296 -8.42 -5.37 -3.84
C TYR A 296 -9.88 -5.76 -3.75
N GLN A 297 -10.33 -6.27 -2.61
CA GLN A 297 -11.75 -6.50 -2.40
C GLN A 297 -12.53 -5.17 -2.38
N GLY A 298 -11.96 -4.12 -1.78
CA GLY A 298 -12.53 -2.77 -1.84
C GLY A 298 -12.62 -2.23 -3.27
N LEU A 299 -11.56 -2.40 -4.07
CA LEU A 299 -11.55 -2.03 -5.49
C LEU A 299 -12.57 -2.83 -6.30
N ALA A 300 -12.66 -4.15 -6.08
CA ALA A 300 -13.64 -5.01 -6.73
C ALA A 300 -15.09 -4.60 -6.40
N TYR A 301 -15.38 -4.29 -5.13
CA TYR A 301 -16.68 -3.75 -4.73
C TYR A 301 -16.98 -2.39 -5.39
N ALA A 302 -15.96 -1.55 -5.63
CA ALA A 302 -16.12 -0.30 -6.39
C ALA A 302 -16.41 -0.55 -7.88
N GLY A 303 -15.76 -1.56 -8.47
CA GLY A 303 -15.93 -1.98 -9.86
C GLY A 303 -15.85 -0.79 -10.85
N PRO A 304 -16.84 -0.61 -11.73
CA PRO A 304 -16.84 0.49 -12.72
C PRO A 304 -16.91 1.89 -12.09
N ASP A 305 -17.30 2.01 -10.82
CA ASP A 305 -17.41 3.31 -10.17
C ASP A 305 -16.07 3.79 -9.57
N VAL A 306 -14.97 3.02 -9.68
CA VAL A 306 -13.67 3.32 -9.04
C VAL A 306 -13.16 4.74 -9.35
N GLY A 307 -13.32 5.24 -10.58
CA GLY A 307 -12.88 6.58 -10.95
C GLY A 307 -13.63 7.67 -10.20
N ALA A 308 -14.93 7.45 -9.94
CA ALA A 308 -15.73 8.37 -9.13
C ALA A 308 -15.31 8.34 -7.66
N TRP A 309 -14.98 7.15 -7.13
CA TRP A 309 -14.49 6.99 -5.76
C TRP A 309 -13.14 7.66 -5.54
N VAL A 310 -12.17 7.41 -6.43
CA VAL A 310 -10.85 8.05 -6.37
C VAL A 310 -10.98 9.57 -6.48
N ALA A 311 -11.72 10.09 -7.46
CA ALA A 311 -11.94 11.54 -7.57
C ALA A 311 -12.62 12.16 -6.32
N GLN A 312 -13.52 11.43 -5.66
CA GLN A 312 -14.12 11.87 -4.41
C GLN A 312 -13.08 11.89 -3.26
N ALA A 313 -12.21 10.88 -3.18
CA ALA A 313 -11.11 10.85 -2.21
C ALA A 313 -10.16 12.02 -2.42
N GLU A 314 -9.79 12.32 -3.67
CA GLU A 314 -8.98 13.49 -4.04
C GLU A 314 -9.58 14.80 -3.53
N THR A 315 -10.91 14.92 -3.58
CA THR A 315 -11.62 16.12 -3.13
C THR A 315 -11.62 16.25 -1.61
N ARG A 316 -11.81 15.15 -0.88
CA ARG A 316 -11.85 15.14 0.60
C ARG A 316 -10.47 15.42 1.20
N ASN A 317 -9.43 14.79 0.66
CA ASN A 317 -8.07 14.89 1.18
C ASN A 317 -7.40 16.24 0.86
N ARG A 318 -7.88 17.02 -0.12
CA ARG A 318 -7.46 18.44 -0.27
C ARG A 318 -7.88 19.34 0.90
N SER A 319 -8.78 18.87 1.79
CA SER A 319 -9.27 19.62 2.95
C SER A 319 -8.65 19.21 4.30
N GLY A 320 -7.74 18.23 4.34
CA GLY A 320 -7.11 17.73 5.57
C GLY A 320 -6.13 16.57 5.36
N THR A 321 -5.58 16.03 6.45
CA THR A 321 -4.61 14.92 6.45
C THR A 321 -5.14 13.68 5.72
N PRO A 322 -4.32 12.97 4.90
CA PRO A 322 -4.73 11.70 4.30
C PRO A 322 -5.21 10.73 5.39
N THR A 323 -6.44 10.23 5.26
CA THR A 323 -6.94 9.21 6.18
C THR A 323 -6.83 7.84 5.53
N THR A 324 -6.02 6.98 6.14
CA THR A 324 -5.96 5.55 5.79
C THR A 324 -7.33 4.89 5.96
N SER A 325 -7.58 3.81 5.22
CA SER A 325 -8.82 3.03 5.36
C SER A 325 -8.97 2.54 6.81
N PRO A 326 -10.10 2.82 7.50
CA PRO A 326 -10.33 2.33 8.86
C PRO A 326 -10.19 0.81 8.99
N ALA A 327 -10.62 0.05 7.98
CA ALA A 327 -10.48 -1.39 7.95
C ALA A 327 -9.00 -1.84 7.88
N LEU A 328 -8.17 -1.15 7.08
CA LEU A 328 -6.73 -1.42 7.03
C LEU A 328 -6.04 -1.01 8.34
N ASP A 329 -6.39 0.12 8.94
CA ASP A 329 -5.83 0.55 10.23
C ASP A 329 -6.09 -0.50 11.33
N MET A 330 -7.28 -1.10 11.37
CA MET A 330 -7.59 -2.17 12.33
C MET A 330 -6.70 -3.41 12.18
N VAL A 331 -6.34 -3.78 10.95
CA VAL A 331 -5.58 -4.99 10.63
C VAL A 331 -4.07 -4.78 10.71
N THR A 332 -3.59 -3.65 10.20
CA THR A 332 -2.16 -3.33 10.07
C THR A 332 -1.51 -3.02 11.40
N ARG A 333 -2.23 -2.51 12.41
CA ARG A 333 -1.63 -2.11 13.69
C ARG A 333 -1.24 -3.29 14.57
N MET A 334 -0.02 -3.24 15.09
CA MET A 334 0.50 -4.08 16.16
C MET A 334 0.88 -3.21 17.37
N PRO A 335 0.00 -3.09 18.38
CA PRO A 335 0.35 -2.48 19.64
C PRO A 335 1.50 -3.20 20.35
N VAL A 336 2.36 -2.42 20.98
CA VAL A 336 3.48 -2.86 21.80
C VAL A 336 3.25 -2.39 23.22
N GLU A 337 3.20 -3.34 24.15
CA GLU A 337 2.97 -3.09 25.56
C GLU A 337 4.19 -3.53 26.38
N VAL A 338 4.49 -2.79 27.45
CA VAL A 338 5.50 -3.14 28.45
C VAL A 338 4.80 -3.35 29.79
N LYS A 339 5.21 -4.37 30.53
CA LYS A 339 4.72 -4.59 31.88
C LYS A 339 5.43 -3.64 32.84
N THR A 340 4.67 -2.87 33.58
CA THR A 340 5.20 -1.93 34.57
C THR A 340 5.50 -2.65 35.89
N ALA A 341 6.18 -1.96 36.81
CA ALA A 341 6.59 -2.53 38.09
C ALA A 341 5.42 -2.95 39.00
N ASP A 342 4.21 -2.41 38.80
CA ASP A 342 3.00 -2.81 39.54
C ASP A 342 2.29 -4.03 38.91
N GLY A 343 2.82 -4.55 37.81
CA GLY A 343 2.29 -5.70 37.08
C GLY A 343 1.25 -5.36 36.02
N THR A 344 0.94 -4.08 35.78
CA THR A 344 0.03 -3.65 34.72
C THR A 344 0.71 -3.60 33.36
N TRP A 345 -0.05 -3.85 32.29
CA TRP A 345 0.42 -3.68 30.92
C TRP A 345 0.11 -2.27 30.44
N GLN A 346 1.14 -1.58 29.94
CA GLN A 346 1.02 -0.24 29.38
C GLN A 346 1.42 -0.28 27.90
N GLU A 347 0.55 0.21 27.01
CA GLU A 347 0.91 0.45 25.61
C GLU A 347 1.95 1.57 25.53
N VAL A 348 3.08 1.29 24.88
CA VAL A 348 4.21 2.22 24.74
C VAL A 348 4.42 2.68 23.30
N GLY A 349 3.79 2.01 22.35
CA GLY A 349 3.82 2.35 20.93
C GLY A 349 3.02 1.36 20.09
N VAL A 350 2.96 1.64 18.79
CA VAL A 350 2.29 0.81 17.79
C VAL A 350 3.23 0.73 16.59
N VAL A 351 3.36 -0.44 16.01
CA VAL A 351 3.93 -0.62 14.67
C VAL A 351 2.79 -0.77 13.68
N SER A 352 2.87 -0.13 12.53
CA SER A 352 1.90 -0.29 11.44
C SER A 352 2.66 -0.51 10.14
N GLU A 353 2.29 -1.53 9.38
CA GLU A 353 2.81 -1.82 8.04
C GLU A 353 1.64 -2.25 7.15
N THR A 354 1.65 -1.87 5.87
CA THR A 354 0.67 -2.32 4.86
C THR A 354 1.29 -3.27 3.82
N GLY A 355 2.58 -3.10 3.53
CA GLY A 355 3.39 -3.83 2.58
C GLY A 355 3.58 -5.31 2.94
N PRO A 356 3.26 -6.23 2.01
CA PRO A 356 3.36 -7.66 2.25
C PRO A 356 4.65 -8.31 1.71
N LEU A 357 5.50 -7.60 0.97
CA LEU A 357 6.58 -8.20 0.19
C LEU A 357 7.93 -8.11 0.88
N ALA A 358 8.37 -6.90 1.19
CA ALA A 358 9.70 -6.65 1.75
C ALA A 358 9.63 -6.71 3.27
N ARG A 359 10.68 -7.26 3.90
CA ARG A 359 10.82 -7.17 5.35
C ARG A 359 11.42 -5.83 5.68
N ASP A 360 10.81 -5.13 6.62
CA ASP A 360 11.39 -3.91 7.20
C ASP A 360 11.69 -4.09 8.69
N ALA A 361 12.36 -3.12 9.30
CA ALA A 361 12.73 -3.14 10.71
C ALA A 361 12.32 -1.85 11.44
N TYR A 362 11.25 -1.97 12.22
CA TYR A 362 10.62 -0.88 12.96
C TYR A 362 11.24 -0.72 14.35
N LEU A 363 11.19 0.49 14.90
CA LEU A 363 11.64 0.79 16.26
C LEU A 363 10.53 1.41 17.12
N VAL A 364 10.21 0.76 18.23
CA VAL A 364 9.40 1.34 19.31
C VAL A 364 10.31 1.73 20.46
N VAL A 365 10.42 3.03 20.73
CA VAL A 365 11.23 3.55 21.84
C VAL A 365 10.53 3.27 23.17
N LEU A 366 11.20 2.56 24.07
CA LEU A 366 10.63 2.18 25.37
C LEU A 366 10.70 3.33 26.38
N PRO A 367 9.84 3.31 27.43
CA PRO A 367 9.92 4.26 28.54
C PRO A 367 11.30 4.26 29.21
N ALA A 368 11.70 5.41 29.76
CA ALA A 368 12.94 5.51 30.52
C ALA A 368 12.90 4.65 31.80
N GLY A 369 14.06 4.12 32.20
CA GLY A 369 14.20 3.33 33.44
C GLY A 369 13.85 1.83 33.31
N VAL A 370 13.50 1.36 32.10
CA VAL A 370 13.34 -0.07 31.81
C VAL A 370 14.66 -0.80 32.07
N SER A 371 14.63 -1.78 32.97
CA SER A 371 15.81 -2.52 33.45
C SER A 371 15.44 -3.83 34.15
N GLY A 372 16.44 -4.69 34.39
CA GLY A 372 16.25 -6.02 34.97
C GLY A 372 15.56 -6.96 33.99
N ASP A 373 14.57 -7.71 34.48
CA ASP A 373 13.73 -8.56 33.65
C ASP A 373 12.59 -7.74 33.07
N VAL A 374 12.63 -7.53 31.75
CA VAL A 374 11.68 -6.70 31.01
C VAL A 374 10.70 -7.61 30.28
N GLU A 375 9.42 -7.49 30.62
CA GLU A 375 8.33 -8.19 29.95
C GLU A 375 7.65 -7.26 28.93
N VAL A 376 7.59 -7.73 27.68
CA VAL A 376 6.99 -7.03 26.54
C VAL A 376 5.87 -7.88 25.96
N ARG A 377 4.79 -7.27 25.49
CA ARG A 377 3.70 -7.94 24.78
C ARG A 377 3.45 -7.28 23.43
N LEU A 378 3.48 -8.07 22.37
CA LEU A 378 3.05 -7.64 21.03
C LEU A 378 1.62 -8.11 20.80
N ARG A 379 0.81 -7.28 20.14
CA ARG A 379 -0.60 -7.57 19.83
C ARG A 379 -0.90 -7.51 18.33
N PRO A 380 -0.29 -8.37 17.50
CA PRO A 380 -0.58 -8.39 16.08
C PRO A 380 -2.01 -8.90 15.81
N THR A 381 -2.55 -8.52 14.66
CA THR A 381 -3.75 -9.15 14.10
C THR A 381 -3.41 -10.55 13.62
N MET A 382 -4.27 -11.52 13.95
CA MET A 382 -4.13 -12.90 13.51
C MET A 382 -4.13 -12.97 11.98
N GLY A 383 -3.19 -13.70 11.40
CA GLY A 383 -3.09 -13.81 9.95
C GLY A 383 -2.59 -12.57 9.21
N ALA A 384 -2.23 -11.48 9.90
CA ALA A 384 -1.77 -10.25 9.24
C ALA A 384 -0.26 -10.05 9.27
N TRP A 385 0.45 -10.58 10.28
CA TRP A 385 1.86 -10.28 10.50
C TRP A 385 2.77 -11.49 10.30
N ARG A 386 3.89 -11.27 9.60
CA ARG A 386 5.04 -12.17 9.51
C ARG A 386 6.21 -11.52 10.22
N ILE A 387 6.59 -12.05 11.38
CA ILE A 387 7.63 -11.49 12.25
C ILE A 387 8.86 -12.39 12.16
N ASP A 388 9.99 -11.81 11.76
CA ASP A 388 11.26 -12.50 11.58
C ASP A 388 12.18 -12.36 12.81
N ALA A 389 12.13 -11.20 13.47
CA ALA A 389 12.93 -10.99 14.67
C ALA A 389 12.33 -9.94 15.60
N VAL A 390 12.61 -10.10 16.89
CA VAL A 390 12.40 -9.05 17.89
C VAL A 390 13.67 -8.91 18.70
N SER A 391 14.14 -7.68 18.92
CA SER A 391 15.35 -7.43 19.69
C SER A 391 15.20 -6.19 20.55
N LEU A 392 15.68 -6.27 21.79
CA LEU A 392 15.91 -5.10 22.62
C LEU A 392 17.25 -4.49 22.22
N VAL A 393 17.25 -3.21 21.84
CA VAL A 393 18.46 -2.50 21.39
C VAL A 393 18.73 -1.32 22.30
N ARG A 394 20.00 -1.06 22.59
CA ARG A 394 20.40 0.17 23.27
C ARG A 394 20.33 1.34 22.29
N LEU A 395 19.69 2.43 22.70
CA LEU A 395 19.62 3.68 21.95
C LEU A 395 20.81 4.55 22.34
N ASP A 396 21.81 4.65 21.45
CA ASP A 396 23.05 5.38 21.73
C ASP A 396 22.89 6.88 21.47
N ALA A 397 22.34 7.24 20.31
CA ALA A 397 22.07 8.63 19.94
C ALA A 397 20.99 8.74 18.87
N GLN A 398 20.25 9.85 18.90
CA GLN A 398 19.46 10.29 17.76
C GLN A 398 20.41 10.90 16.72
N VAL A 399 20.27 10.49 15.47
CA VAL A 399 21.18 10.87 14.38
C VAL A 399 20.37 11.39 13.20
N ALA A 400 20.95 12.32 12.44
CA ALA A 400 20.36 12.78 11.19
C ALA A 400 20.95 11.99 10.01
N PRO A 401 20.14 11.54 9.04
CA PRO A 401 20.65 10.90 7.85
C PRO A 401 21.32 11.92 6.92
N VAL A 402 22.26 11.45 6.10
CA VAL A 402 22.67 12.13 4.88
C VAL A 402 21.84 11.59 3.73
N ARG A 403 21.04 12.46 3.11
CA ARG A 403 20.26 12.12 1.92
C ARG A 403 21.16 12.12 0.68
N VAL A 404 21.05 11.06 -0.12
CA VAL A 404 21.83 10.86 -1.36
C VAL A 404 20.86 10.54 -2.48
N SER A 405 20.68 11.49 -3.40
CA SER A 405 19.84 11.30 -4.58
C SER A 405 20.52 10.42 -5.63
N PRO A 406 19.74 9.76 -6.51
CA PRO A 406 20.30 9.02 -7.62
C PRO A 406 21.14 9.95 -8.50
N SER A 407 22.29 9.45 -8.93
CA SER A 407 23.25 10.15 -9.81
C SER A 407 23.15 9.67 -11.26
N VAL A 408 22.62 8.46 -11.46
CA VAL A 408 22.37 7.86 -12.77
C VAL A 408 21.13 6.98 -12.69
N VAL A 409 20.33 7.01 -13.74
CA VAL A 409 19.23 6.06 -13.96
C VAL A 409 19.50 5.34 -15.28
N VAL A 410 19.32 4.02 -15.29
CA VAL A 410 19.46 3.19 -16.49
C VAL A 410 18.20 2.39 -16.68
N ARG A 411 17.57 2.51 -17.86
CA ARG A 411 16.40 1.72 -18.22
C ARG A 411 16.81 0.35 -18.73
N GLU A 412 16.22 -0.69 -18.16
CA GLU A 412 16.40 -2.05 -18.67
C GLU A 412 15.44 -2.26 -19.86
N GLY A 413 15.99 -2.52 -21.04
CA GLY A 413 15.21 -2.80 -22.24
C GLY A 413 15.31 -4.26 -22.66
N GLU A 414 14.29 -4.78 -23.33
CA GLU A 414 14.36 -6.08 -24.02
C GLU A 414 15.30 -5.96 -25.23
N GLY A 415 16.53 -6.45 -25.09
CA GLY A 415 17.46 -6.67 -26.20
C GLY A 415 18.39 -5.51 -26.58
N GLY A 416 18.38 -4.39 -25.85
CA GLY A 416 19.32 -3.28 -26.03
C GLY A 416 20.45 -3.28 -25.00
N ALA A 417 21.61 -2.68 -25.33
CA ALA A 417 22.62 -2.37 -24.32
C ALA A 417 22.03 -1.37 -23.31
N PRO A 418 22.30 -1.51 -22.00
CA PRO A 418 21.78 -0.58 -21.01
C PRO A 418 22.23 0.85 -21.32
N ALA A 419 21.29 1.77 -21.44
CA ALA A 419 21.56 3.18 -21.72
C ALA A 419 21.09 4.05 -20.56
N ALA A 420 21.90 5.05 -20.20
CA ALA A 420 21.52 6.05 -19.21
C ALA A 420 20.27 6.80 -19.69
N ASP A 421 19.31 6.96 -18.79
CA ASP A 421 18.04 7.64 -19.00
C ASP A 421 18.06 8.97 -18.23
N ALA A 422 18.53 10.02 -18.91
CA ALA A 422 18.67 11.36 -18.31
C ALA A 422 17.31 11.99 -17.97
N ASP A 423 16.25 11.64 -18.71
CA ASP A 423 14.91 12.12 -18.42
C ASP A 423 14.38 11.49 -17.14
N ALA A 424 14.51 10.16 -16.98
CA ALA A 424 14.12 9.47 -15.75
C ALA A 424 14.92 9.94 -14.53
N LEU A 425 16.20 10.28 -14.70
CA LEU A 425 17.01 10.89 -13.64
C LEU A 425 16.45 12.27 -13.25
N ALA A 426 16.15 13.13 -14.23
CA ALA A 426 15.56 14.44 -13.97
C ALA A 426 14.17 14.31 -13.31
N ASP A 427 13.38 13.30 -13.69
CA ASP A 427 12.08 13.03 -13.11
C ASP A 427 12.11 12.64 -11.62
N LEU A 428 13.22 12.07 -11.14
CA LEU A 428 13.44 11.71 -9.74
C LEU A 428 14.17 12.77 -8.91
N THR A 429 14.80 13.76 -9.56
CA THR A 429 15.70 14.72 -8.88
C THR A 429 15.21 16.17 -8.96
N GLU A 430 14.30 16.49 -9.88
CA GLU A 430 13.68 17.81 -9.99
C GLU A 430 12.30 17.81 -9.34
N ASP A 431 12.09 18.64 -8.30
CA ASP A 431 10.86 18.67 -7.49
C ASP A 431 9.56 18.89 -8.29
N ALA A 432 9.64 19.46 -9.50
CA ALA A 432 8.49 19.74 -10.35
C ALA A 432 8.09 18.57 -11.29
N ARG A 433 8.82 17.45 -11.25
CA ARG A 433 8.65 16.30 -12.14
C ARG A 433 8.32 15.04 -11.35
N GLN A 434 7.82 14.05 -12.08
CA GLN A 434 7.51 12.73 -11.54
C GLN A 434 7.86 11.66 -12.57
N LEU A 435 8.48 10.59 -12.08
CA LEU A 435 8.77 9.41 -12.87
C LEU A 435 7.49 8.57 -12.98
N VAL A 436 7.09 8.25 -14.21
CA VAL A 436 5.93 7.40 -14.46
C VAL A 436 6.42 6.08 -15.03
N ASN A 437 6.18 4.98 -14.31
CA ASN A 437 6.51 3.63 -14.75
C ASN A 437 5.25 2.81 -14.97
N LEU A 438 5.13 2.26 -16.19
CA LEU A 438 4.08 1.33 -16.58
C LEU A 438 4.46 -0.11 -16.20
N PRO A 439 3.52 -1.06 -16.24
CA PRO A 439 3.77 -2.47 -15.95
C PRO A 439 4.97 -3.03 -16.73
N GLY A 440 5.80 -3.82 -16.06
CA GLY A 440 6.97 -4.50 -16.63
C GLY A 440 8.23 -3.62 -16.76
N VAL A 441 8.14 -2.32 -16.45
CA VAL A 441 9.31 -1.44 -16.48
C VAL A 441 10.28 -1.79 -15.34
N ALA A 442 11.56 -1.88 -15.67
CA ALA A 442 12.65 -2.02 -14.71
C ALA A 442 13.73 -0.95 -14.94
N LEU A 443 14.20 -0.36 -13.84
CA LEU A 443 15.23 0.68 -13.81
C LEU A 443 16.35 0.28 -12.85
N ARG A 444 17.57 0.69 -13.15
CA ARG A 444 18.68 0.69 -12.19
C ARG A 444 18.98 2.12 -11.76
N LEU A 445 18.99 2.34 -10.46
CA LEU A 445 19.24 3.61 -9.79
C LEU A 445 20.63 3.55 -9.18
N GLY A 446 21.58 4.36 -9.67
CA GLY A 446 22.95 4.42 -9.16
C GLY A 446 23.19 5.63 -8.29
N TYR A 447 23.85 5.43 -7.16
CA TYR A 447 24.10 6.44 -6.12
C TYR A 447 25.59 6.57 -5.84
N GLU A 448 26.03 7.78 -5.53
CA GLU A 448 27.39 8.07 -5.05
C GLU A 448 27.34 8.38 -3.55
N VAL A 449 27.48 7.34 -2.72
CA VAL A 449 27.40 7.46 -1.27
C VAL A 449 28.70 8.11 -0.75
N PRO A 450 28.65 9.15 0.11
CA PRO A 450 29.86 9.73 0.66
C PRO A 450 30.66 8.71 1.48
N LEU A 451 31.98 8.91 1.61
CA LEU A 451 32.79 8.08 2.51
C LEU A 451 32.27 8.21 3.95
N ALA A 452 32.15 7.08 4.64
CA ALA A 452 31.75 7.06 6.04
C ALA A 452 32.79 7.77 6.92
N PRO A 453 32.37 8.47 7.97
CA PRO A 453 33.30 9.02 8.97
C PRO A 453 34.23 7.94 9.54
N GLU A 454 35.43 8.34 9.97
CA GLU A 454 36.43 7.41 10.52
C GLU A 454 35.86 6.59 11.70
N GLY A 455 36.01 5.26 11.65
CA GLY A 455 35.52 4.34 12.68
C GLY A 455 34.01 4.06 12.62
N SER A 456 33.32 4.50 11.57
CA SER A 456 31.88 4.31 11.37
C SER A 456 31.56 3.64 10.03
N SER A 457 30.28 3.27 9.86
CA SER A 457 29.69 2.81 8.61
C SER A 457 28.38 3.57 8.38
N TRP A 458 27.90 3.60 7.14
CA TRP A 458 26.51 3.97 6.85
C TRP A 458 25.62 2.74 6.97
N ASP A 459 24.54 2.82 7.76
CA ASP A 459 23.40 1.91 7.62
C ASP A 459 22.41 2.59 6.64
N LEU A 460 22.12 1.92 5.53
CA LEU A 460 21.37 2.49 4.42
C LEU A 460 19.87 2.23 4.52
N PHE A 461 19.10 3.25 4.20
CA PHE A 461 17.65 3.20 4.02
C PHE A 461 17.29 3.77 2.66
N LEU A 462 16.13 3.38 2.14
CA LEU A 462 15.51 3.97 0.96
C LEU A 462 14.39 4.90 1.42
N GLU A 463 14.45 6.17 1.04
CA GLU A 463 13.35 7.12 1.15
C GLU A 463 12.66 7.20 -0.22
N SER A 464 11.47 6.62 -0.33
CA SER A 464 10.66 6.68 -1.55
C SER A 464 9.43 7.55 -1.32
N GLU A 465 9.01 8.29 -2.34
CA GLU A 465 7.82 9.14 -2.26
C GLU A 465 7.06 9.02 -3.57
N GLY A 466 5.76 8.76 -3.48
CA GLY A 466 4.92 8.60 -4.65
C GLY A 466 3.59 7.93 -4.34
N TYR A 467 2.91 7.58 -5.42
CA TYR A 467 1.66 6.82 -5.39
C TYR A 467 1.62 5.87 -6.59
N TYR A 468 0.63 4.99 -6.58
CA TYR A 468 0.32 4.13 -7.71
C TYR A 468 -1.18 4.09 -7.98
N LEU A 469 -1.53 3.83 -9.23
CA LEU A 469 -2.92 3.65 -9.65
C LEU A 469 -3.10 2.23 -10.18
N GLU A 470 -3.95 1.48 -9.51
CA GLU A 470 -4.30 0.11 -9.86
C GLU A 470 -5.10 0.06 -11.16
N TRP A 471 -4.76 -0.87 -12.04
CA TRP A 471 -5.56 -1.13 -13.23
C TRP A 471 -6.67 -2.14 -12.90
N MET A 472 -7.90 -1.75 -13.15
CA MET A 472 -9.07 -2.58 -12.93
C MET A 472 -9.17 -3.67 -14.00
N ARG A 473 -9.53 -4.87 -13.54
CA ARG A 473 -9.56 -6.10 -14.33
C ARG A 473 -10.99 -6.57 -14.50
N ASP A 474 -11.28 -7.22 -15.62
CA ASP A 474 -12.62 -7.73 -15.91
C ASP A 474 -13.10 -8.70 -14.82
N GLU A 475 -12.19 -9.49 -14.26
CA GLU A 475 -12.48 -10.47 -13.20
C GLU A 475 -12.90 -9.83 -11.87
N TRP A 476 -12.59 -8.55 -11.63
CA TRP A 476 -13.03 -7.84 -10.43
C TRP A 476 -14.40 -7.20 -10.61
N MET A 477 -14.78 -6.89 -11.86
CA MET A 477 -16.03 -6.19 -12.17
C MET A 477 -17.26 -7.03 -11.83
N VAL A 478 -17.12 -8.36 -11.78
CA VAL A 478 -18.20 -9.28 -11.38
C VAL A 478 -18.59 -9.16 -9.91
N ASP A 479 -17.69 -8.65 -9.08
CA ASP A 479 -17.88 -8.47 -7.64
C ASP A 479 -18.35 -7.05 -7.27
N HIS A 480 -18.76 -6.24 -8.26
CA HIS A 480 -19.26 -4.89 -8.01
C HIS A 480 -20.42 -4.90 -7.01
N ASP A 481 -20.21 -4.26 -5.86
CA ASP A 481 -21.17 -4.18 -4.77
C ASP A 481 -20.97 -2.87 -3.98
N PRO A 482 -21.67 -1.78 -4.37
CA PRO A 482 -21.58 -0.50 -3.68
C PRO A 482 -22.00 -0.55 -2.21
N ASP A 483 -22.90 -1.45 -1.83
CA ASP A 483 -23.37 -1.59 -0.45
C ASP A 483 -22.28 -2.25 0.40
N ALA A 484 -21.60 -3.28 -0.12
CA ALA A 484 -20.44 -3.89 0.54
C ALA A 484 -19.25 -2.92 0.64
N LEU A 485 -19.01 -2.10 -0.39
CA LEU A 485 -18.01 -1.03 -0.30
C LEU A 485 -18.36 -0.01 0.80
N ALA A 486 -19.61 0.45 0.85
CA ALA A 486 -20.07 1.35 1.90
C ALA A 486 -19.93 0.70 3.29
N HIS A 487 -20.20 -0.60 3.40
CA HIS A 487 -20.00 -1.36 4.62
C HIS A 487 -18.53 -1.32 5.05
N LEU A 488 -17.60 -1.61 4.14
CA LEU A 488 -16.15 -1.58 4.41
C LEU A 488 -15.66 -0.21 4.87
N LEU A 489 -16.21 0.87 4.31
CA LEU A 489 -15.80 2.24 4.60
C LEU A 489 -16.42 2.82 5.89
N PHE A 490 -17.67 2.50 6.19
CA PHE A 490 -18.44 3.15 7.26
C PHE A 490 -18.74 2.26 8.47
N SER A 491 -18.59 0.94 8.33
CA SER A 491 -18.80 -0.05 9.39
C SER A 491 -17.72 -1.14 9.34
N PRO A 492 -16.43 -0.77 9.45
CA PRO A 492 -15.29 -1.64 9.16
C PRO A 492 -15.25 -2.90 10.04
N GLU A 493 -15.64 -2.81 11.32
CA GLU A 493 -15.69 -3.98 12.21
C GLU A 493 -16.64 -5.06 11.71
N ALA A 494 -17.79 -4.67 11.18
CA ALA A 494 -18.77 -5.63 10.67
C ALA A 494 -18.36 -6.16 9.30
N ALA A 495 -17.83 -5.30 8.43
CA ALA A 495 -17.27 -5.72 7.15
C ALA A 495 -16.13 -6.74 7.30
N LEU A 496 -15.21 -6.54 8.27
CA LEU A 496 -14.12 -7.48 8.54
C LEU A 496 -14.59 -8.84 9.05
N ARG A 497 -15.77 -8.91 9.71
CA ARG A 497 -16.40 -10.18 10.07
C ARG A 497 -17.05 -10.86 8.88
N ASP A 498 -17.73 -10.09 8.04
CA ASP A 498 -18.38 -10.61 6.83
C ASP A 498 -17.35 -11.13 5.82
N LEU A 499 -16.18 -10.51 5.75
CA LEU A 499 -15.07 -10.90 4.88
C LEU A 499 -14.26 -12.10 5.43
N ALA A 500 -14.32 -12.39 6.72
CA ALA A 500 -13.48 -13.42 7.35
C ALA A 500 -13.66 -14.82 6.73
N PRO A 501 -14.88 -15.33 6.49
CA PRO A 501 -15.06 -16.63 5.83
C PRO A 501 -14.50 -16.67 4.40
N MET A 502 -14.59 -15.55 3.67
CA MET A 502 -14.10 -15.46 2.30
C MET A 502 -12.58 -15.49 2.26
N PHE A 503 -11.90 -14.68 3.07
CA PHE A 503 -10.44 -14.72 3.17
C PHE A 503 -9.97 -16.11 3.64
N LYS A 504 -10.64 -16.68 4.66
CA LYS A 504 -10.27 -17.98 5.21
C LYS A 504 -10.32 -19.11 4.19
N ALA A 505 -11.23 -19.05 3.23
CA ALA A 505 -11.34 -20.03 2.17
C ALA A 505 -10.15 -20.03 1.19
N MET A 506 -9.41 -18.92 1.09
CA MET A 506 -8.29 -18.76 0.15
C MET A 506 -6.92 -18.59 0.81
N GLU A 507 -6.87 -18.32 2.12
CA GLU A 507 -5.66 -17.96 2.87
C GLU A 507 -4.48 -18.90 2.60
N ALA A 508 -4.70 -20.23 2.60
CA ALA A 508 -3.63 -21.21 2.46
C ALA A 508 -2.95 -21.22 1.09
N GLU A 509 -3.64 -20.75 0.04
CA GLU A 509 -3.16 -20.78 -1.34
C GLU A 509 -2.71 -19.39 -1.83
N MET A 510 -3.02 -18.34 -1.05
CA MET A 510 -2.87 -16.96 -1.46
C MET A 510 -1.41 -16.59 -1.78
N ASP A 511 -0.48 -16.97 -0.90
CA ASP A 511 0.96 -16.74 -1.11
C ASP A 511 1.45 -17.34 -2.43
N ALA A 512 1.18 -18.62 -2.65
CA ALA A 512 1.65 -19.33 -3.84
C ALA A 512 1.07 -18.73 -5.13
N ALA A 513 -0.23 -18.39 -5.11
CA ALA A 513 -0.89 -17.76 -6.24
C ALA A 513 -0.34 -16.35 -6.53
N PHE A 514 -0.03 -15.57 -5.48
CA PHE A 514 0.58 -14.25 -5.59
C PHE A 514 1.95 -14.29 -6.26
N TRP A 515 2.87 -15.12 -5.74
CA TRP A 515 4.22 -15.20 -6.30
C TRP A 515 4.24 -15.74 -7.73
N ALA A 516 3.26 -16.56 -8.12
CA ALA A 516 3.10 -17.05 -9.48
C ALA A 516 2.53 -16.01 -10.47
N SER A 517 2.09 -14.84 -9.99
CA SER A 517 1.39 -13.83 -10.77
C SER A 517 2.23 -12.63 -11.21
N ARG A 518 3.38 -12.41 -10.58
CA ARG A 518 4.22 -11.22 -10.81
C ARG A 518 4.75 -11.18 -12.24
N PHE A 519 4.65 -10.01 -12.88
CA PHE A 519 5.27 -9.77 -14.17
C PHE A 519 6.78 -9.67 -13.95
N ALA A 520 7.54 -10.56 -14.61
CA ALA A 520 8.97 -10.78 -14.44
C ALA A 520 9.36 -11.57 -13.17
N ALA A 521 9.13 -12.88 -13.19
CA ALA A 521 10.12 -13.79 -12.62
C ALA A 521 11.43 -13.62 -13.43
N PRO A 522 12.55 -13.12 -12.87
CA PRO A 522 13.83 -13.58 -13.37
C PRO A 522 13.79 -15.09 -13.21
N SER A 523 13.95 -15.82 -14.30
CA SER A 523 14.01 -17.28 -14.29
C SER A 523 15.00 -17.73 -13.21
N ALA A 524 14.51 -18.15 -12.04
CA ALA A 524 15.19 -19.15 -11.27
C ALA A 524 15.25 -20.37 -12.19
N ALA A 525 16.46 -20.80 -12.52
CA ALA A 525 16.70 -21.95 -13.37
C ALA A 525 15.82 -23.14 -12.92
N PRO A 526 15.37 -23.99 -13.85
CA PRO A 526 14.57 -25.16 -13.50
C PRO A 526 15.37 -26.03 -12.52
N LEU A 527 14.74 -26.39 -11.40
CA LEU A 527 15.23 -27.48 -10.57
C LEU A 527 15.31 -28.74 -11.46
N PRO A 528 16.43 -29.48 -11.46
CA PRO A 528 16.56 -30.68 -12.26
C PRO A 528 15.63 -31.77 -11.75
N ASP A 529 15.07 -32.54 -12.70
CA ASP A 529 14.25 -33.71 -12.45
C ASP A 529 14.93 -34.70 -11.49
N PHE A 530 14.22 -35.11 -10.44
CA PHE A 530 14.36 -36.42 -9.80
C PHE A 530 12.99 -36.98 -9.43
#